data_AF-A0A8T9SDW9-F1
#
_entry.id   AF-A0A8T9SDW9-F1
#
_cell.length_a   1.000
_cell.length_b   1.000
_cell.length_c   1.000
_cell.angle_alpha   90.00
_cell.angle_beta   90.00
_cell.angle_gamma   90.00
#
_symmetry.space_group_name_H-M   'P 1'
#
loop_
_entity.id
_entity.type
_entity.pdbx_description
1 polymer ?
#
loop_
_entity_poly.entity_id
_entity_poly.type
_entity_poly.pdbx_seq_one_letter_code
_entity_poly.pdbx_strand_id
1 'polypeptide(L)'
;MSEADAPLEAVAYAAPGGELSNAALLKLLGEPADANVETVELTQFLRNHTADDGVLGDVALANRYKALQMFLKQELDGAQVFRVGSGPQVHAYALGRTMDGTLAGFKTVLTET
;
A
#
# COMPACT_ATOMS: atom_id res chain seq x y z
N MET A 1 13.46 9.61 9.98
CA MET A 1 12.48 10.61 10.45
C MET A 1 11.16 9.88 10.62
N SER A 2 10.43 10.19 11.69
CA SER A 2 9.44 9.34 12.34
C SER A 2 8.12 9.23 11.54
N GLU A 3 8.04 8.29 10.60
CA GLU A 3 6.75 7.71 10.17
C GLU A 3 6.22 6.91 11.36
N ALA A 4 5.21 7.42 12.07
CA ALA A 4 4.64 6.71 13.22
C ALA A 4 4.13 5.31 12.82
N ASP A 5 4.38 4.31 13.67
CA ASP A 5 4.02 2.88 13.58
C ASP A 5 2.51 2.62 13.38
N ALA A 6 1.95 3.02 12.25
CA ALA A 6 0.63 2.55 11.87
C ALA A 6 0.75 1.07 11.46
N PRO A 7 -0.07 0.17 12.04
CA PRO A 7 -0.03 -1.24 11.69
C PRO A 7 -0.40 -1.44 10.21
N LEU A 8 0.06 -2.55 9.64
CA LEU A 8 -0.44 -3.03 8.36
C LEU A 8 -1.75 -3.77 8.60
N GLU A 9 -2.84 -3.24 8.07
CA GLU A 9 -4.17 -3.85 8.12
C GLU A 9 -4.44 -4.61 6.83
N ALA A 10 -4.70 -5.91 6.90
CA ALA A 10 -5.08 -6.68 5.72
C ALA A 10 -6.46 -6.24 5.22
N VAL A 11 -6.58 -5.96 3.92
CA VAL A 11 -7.82 -5.49 3.29
C VAL A 11 -8.11 -6.25 2.01
N ALA A 12 -9.40 -6.42 1.72
CA ALA A 12 -9.88 -7.04 0.49
C ALA A 12 -11.20 -6.38 0.06
N TYR A 13 -11.33 -6.13 -1.23
CA TYR A 13 -12.45 -5.41 -1.82
C TYR A 13 -12.93 -6.12 -3.07
N ALA A 14 -14.24 -6.31 -3.17
CA ALA A 14 -14.88 -6.74 -4.41
C ALA A 14 -14.74 -5.61 -5.44
N ALA A 15 -13.81 -5.77 -6.39
CA ALA A 15 -13.52 -4.77 -7.40
C ALA A 15 -14.12 -5.16 -8.75
N PRO A 16 -14.64 -4.20 -9.53
CA PRO A 16 -14.93 -4.46 -10.93
C PRO A 16 -13.64 -4.87 -11.66
N GLY A 17 -13.75 -5.77 -12.62
CA GLY A 17 -12.62 -6.14 -13.50
C GLY A 17 -12.16 -4.96 -14.37
N GLY A 18 -10.92 -5.01 -14.84
CA GLY A 18 -10.32 -3.97 -15.70
C GLY A 18 -9.58 -2.88 -14.92
N GLU A 19 -9.28 -1.74 -15.55
CA GLU A 19 -8.63 -0.62 -14.87
C GLU A 19 -9.60 0.10 -13.93
N LEU A 20 -9.14 0.44 -12.72
CA LEU A 20 -9.88 1.23 -11.75
C LEU A 20 -9.51 2.70 -11.92
N SER A 21 -10.49 3.55 -12.23
CA SER A 21 -10.28 5.00 -12.14
C SER A 21 -10.14 5.42 -10.68
N ASN A 22 -9.46 6.55 -10.43
CA ASN A 22 -9.29 7.08 -9.06
C ASN A 22 -10.64 7.27 -8.35
N ALA A 23 -11.67 7.75 -9.06
CA ALA A 23 -13.01 7.93 -8.47
C ALA A 23 -13.66 6.59 -8.05
N ALA A 24 -13.49 5.54 -8.87
CA ALA A 24 -13.98 4.20 -8.53
C ALA A 24 -13.20 3.60 -7.36
N LEU A 25 -11.88 3.79 -7.34
CA LEU A 25 -11.00 3.39 -6.26
C LEU A 25 -11.41 4.06 -4.94
N LEU A 26 -11.53 5.39 -4.90
CA LEU A 26 -11.90 6.14 -3.70
C LEU A 26 -13.25 5.67 -3.13
N LYS A 27 -14.25 5.48 -4.00
CA LYS A 27 -15.55 4.93 -3.61
C LYS A 27 -15.44 3.52 -3.02
N LEU A 28 -14.58 2.66 -3.59
CA LEU A 28 -14.35 1.31 -3.11
C LEU A 28 -13.66 1.29 -1.74
N LEU A 29 -12.70 2.18 -1.53
CA LEU A 29 -11.94 2.31 -0.28
C LEU A 29 -12.72 3.03 0.84
N GLY A 30 -13.85 3.66 0.50
CA GLY A 30 -14.61 4.50 1.43
C GLY A 30 -13.94 5.84 1.73
N GLU A 31 -13.07 6.30 0.82
CA GLU A 31 -12.34 7.56 0.93
C GLU A 31 -13.16 8.73 0.35
N PRO A 32 -12.88 9.99 0.74
CA PRO A 32 -13.51 11.16 0.15
C PRO A 32 -13.35 11.19 -1.37
N ALA A 33 -14.42 11.50 -2.09
CA ALA A 33 -14.43 11.44 -3.56
C ALA A 33 -13.51 12.49 -4.22
N ASP A 34 -13.15 13.54 -3.50
CA ASP A 34 -12.25 14.62 -3.89
C ASP A 34 -10.83 14.45 -3.31
N ALA A 35 -10.56 13.33 -2.60
CA ALA A 35 -9.23 13.07 -2.08
C ALA A 35 -8.20 12.90 -3.21
N ASN A 36 -7.02 13.48 -3.02
CA ASN A 36 -5.90 13.28 -3.92
C ASN A 36 -5.45 11.81 -3.89
N VAL A 37 -5.15 11.24 -5.06
CA VAL A 37 -4.63 9.88 -5.20
C VAL A 37 -3.31 9.94 -5.94
N GLU A 38 -2.23 9.60 -5.26
CA GLU A 38 -0.92 9.37 -5.85
C GLU A 38 -0.66 7.85 -5.94
N THR A 39 -0.23 7.38 -7.10
CA THR A 39 0.13 5.97 -7.30
C THR A 39 1.65 5.84 -7.35
N VAL A 40 2.21 4.95 -6.54
CA VAL A 40 3.64 4.66 -6.50
C VAL A 40 3.89 3.15 -6.55
N GLU A 41 5.09 2.78 -7.02
CA GLU A 41 5.50 1.38 -7.09
C GLU A 41 5.67 0.78 -5.69
N LEU A 42 5.23 -0.47 -5.50
CA LEU A 42 5.35 -1.18 -4.22
C LEU A 42 6.81 -1.24 -3.73
N THR A 43 7.75 -1.49 -4.64
CA THR A 43 9.18 -1.54 -4.31
C THR A 43 9.73 -0.18 -3.92
N GLN A 44 9.22 0.90 -4.52
CA GLN A 44 9.63 2.26 -4.17
C GLN A 44 9.09 2.66 -2.80
N PHE A 45 7.86 2.25 -2.49
CA PHE A 45 7.20 2.49 -1.22
C PHE A 45 7.91 1.78 -0.06
N LEU A 46 8.20 0.49 -0.20
CA LEU A 46 8.85 -0.31 0.84
C LEU A 46 10.38 -0.18 0.90
N ARG A 47 11.01 0.61 0.00
CA ARG A 47 12.48 0.66 -0.16
C ARG A 47 13.24 0.82 1.16
N ASN A 48 12.79 1.75 2.00
CA ASN A 48 13.43 2.08 3.28
C ASN A 48 13.25 0.96 4.31
N HIS A 49 12.14 0.23 4.23
CA HIS A 49 11.80 -0.90 5.10
C HIS A 49 12.45 -2.21 4.64
N THR A 50 12.92 -2.28 3.40
CA THR A 50 13.61 -3.46 2.85
C THR A 50 15.14 -3.32 2.81
N ALA A 51 15.70 -2.14 3.06
CA ALA A 51 17.14 -1.92 3.02
C ALA A 51 17.83 -2.51 4.27
N ASP A 52 19.01 -3.09 4.09
CA ASP A 52 19.80 -3.70 5.17
C ASP A 52 20.31 -2.63 6.17
N ASP A 53 20.58 -1.42 5.69
CA ASP A 53 20.88 -0.20 6.43
C ASP A 53 19.69 0.78 6.47
N GLY A 54 18.48 0.24 6.35
CA GLY A 54 17.23 0.99 6.25
C GLY A 54 16.75 1.62 7.56
N VAL A 55 15.54 2.19 7.51
CA VAL A 55 14.95 2.95 8.63
C VAL A 55 14.64 2.10 9.87
N LEU A 56 14.60 0.78 9.71
CA LEU A 56 14.21 -0.16 10.75
C LEU A 56 15.33 -0.44 11.76
N GLY A 57 16.60 -0.33 11.36
CA GLY A 57 17.73 -0.75 12.20
C GLY A 57 17.71 -2.22 12.65
N ASP A 58 16.81 -3.04 12.09
CA ASP A 58 16.59 -4.45 12.41
C ASP A 58 16.52 -5.27 11.12
N VAL A 59 17.56 -6.10 10.91
CA VAL A 59 17.70 -6.97 9.73
C VAL A 59 16.59 -8.02 9.67
N ALA A 60 16.15 -8.55 10.81
CA ALA A 60 15.07 -9.55 10.83
C ALA A 60 13.75 -8.93 10.39
N LEU A 61 13.46 -7.70 10.84
CA LEU A 61 12.29 -6.96 10.42
C LEU A 61 12.37 -6.54 8.94
N ALA A 62 13.54 -6.08 8.49
CA ALA A 62 13.76 -5.76 7.07
C ALA A 62 13.51 -6.98 6.16
N ASN A 63 13.98 -8.17 6.58
CA ASN A 63 13.73 -9.41 5.85
C ASN A 63 12.25 -9.82 5.84
N ARG A 64 11.47 -9.49 6.88
CA ARG A 64 10.00 -9.68 6.86
C ARG A 64 9.34 -8.77 5.83
N TYR A 65 9.75 -7.51 5.73
CA TYR A 65 9.26 -6.61 4.69
C TYR A 65 9.66 -7.05 3.28
N LYS A 66 10.88 -7.57 3.09
CA LYS A 66 11.30 -8.19 1.81
C LYS A 66 10.38 -9.36 1.45
N ALA A 67 10.10 -10.25 2.40
CA ALA A 67 9.22 -11.39 2.19
C ALA A 67 7.78 -10.95 1.85
N LEU A 68 7.24 -9.95 2.57
CA LEU A 68 5.93 -9.37 2.28
C LEU A 68 5.89 -8.77 0.87
N GLN A 69 6.89 -7.98 0.50
CA GLN A 69 6.98 -7.39 -0.84
C GLN A 69 7.01 -8.47 -1.92
N MET A 70 7.77 -9.55 -1.73
CA MET A 70 7.84 -10.66 -2.67
C MET A 70 6.49 -11.38 -2.77
N PHE A 71 5.85 -11.67 -1.64
CA PHE A 71 4.55 -12.31 -1.58
C PHE A 71 3.48 -11.51 -2.34
N LEU A 72 3.36 -10.21 -2.07
CA LEU A 72 2.38 -9.36 -2.76
C LEU A 72 2.62 -9.33 -4.27
N LYS A 73 3.88 -9.29 -4.72
CA LYS A 73 4.22 -9.32 -6.16
C LYS A 73 3.94 -10.66 -6.84
N GLN A 74 3.95 -11.76 -6.09
CA GLN A 74 3.69 -13.10 -6.61
C GLN A 74 2.20 -13.40 -6.68
N GLU A 75 1.45 -12.99 -5.65
CA GLU A 75 0.04 -13.35 -5.47
C GLU A 75 -0.94 -12.31 -6.04
N LEU A 76 -0.49 -11.07 -6.22
CA LEU A 76 -1.33 -9.97 -6.65
C LEU A 76 -0.83 -9.38 -7.97
N ASP A 77 -1.66 -9.52 -9.00
CA ASP A 77 -1.42 -8.92 -10.30
C ASP A 77 -1.52 -7.39 -10.21
N GLY A 78 -0.57 -6.70 -10.84
CA GLY A 78 -0.49 -5.24 -10.84
C GLY A 78 -0.37 -4.59 -9.46
N ALA A 79 0.30 -5.24 -8.49
CA ALA A 79 0.45 -4.70 -7.13
C ALA A 79 1.13 -3.32 -7.12
N GLN A 80 0.40 -2.30 -6.65
CA GLN A 80 0.84 -0.90 -6.54
C GLN A 80 0.38 -0.29 -5.22
N VAL A 81 0.91 0.89 -4.87
CA VAL A 81 0.53 1.61 -3.66
C VAL A 81 -0.22 2.89 -4.01
N PHE A 82 -1.44 3.01 -3.51
CA PHE A 82 -2.27 4.19 -3.62
C PHE A 82 -2.17 5.01 -2.33
N ARG A 83 -1.59 6.20 -2.43
CA ARG A 83 -1.51 7.20 -1.36
C ARG A 83 -2.70 8.14 -1.50
N VAL A 84 -3.60 8.12 -0.52
CA VAL A 84 -4.86 8.87 -0.53
C VAL A 84 -4.83 9.96 0.52
N GLY A 85 -5.09 11.20 0.08
CA GLY A 85 -5.12 12.39 0.92
C GLY A 85 -4.02 13.39 0.61
N SER A 86 -4.06 14.51 1.31
CA SER A 86 -3.06 15.58 1.24
C SER A 86 -2.94 16.20 2.62
N GLY A 87 -1.75 16.14 3.23
CA GLY A 87 -1.51 16.68 4.57
C GLY A 87 -0.66 15.76 5.44
N PRO A 88 -0.66 15.99 6.76
CA PRO A 88 0.24 15.30 7.68
C PRO A 88 -0.14 13.83 7.89
N GLN A 89 -1.32 13.38 7.45
CA GLN A 89 -1.72 11.98 7.44
C GLN A 89 -2.22 11.59 6.06
N VAL A 90 -1.65 10.52 5.52
CA VAL A 90 -1.99 9.97 4.20
C VAL A 90 -2.28 8.48 4.37
N HIS A 91 -3.43 8.01 3.89
CA HIS A 91 -3.72 6.58 3.87
C HIS A 91 -2.95 5.94 2.72
N ALA A 92 -2.22 4.87 2.99
CA ALA A 92 -1.50 4.11 1.97
C ALA A 92 -2.14 2.73 1.82
N TYR A 93 -2.50 2.38 0.59
CA TYR A 93 -3.09 1.11 0.23
C TYR A 93 -2.20 0.38 -0.77
N ALA A 94 -1.49 -0.65 -0.31
CA ALA A 94 -0.74 -1.55 -1.19
C ALA A 94 -1.68 -2.64 -1.70
N LEU A 95 -2.15 -2.52 -2.93
CA LEU A 95 -3.20 -3.37 -3.49
C LEU A 95 -2.80 -3.93 -4.85
N GLY A 96 -3.26 -5.15 -5.12
CA GLY A 96 -3.27 -5.73 -6.45
C GLY A 96 -4.42 -6.74 -6.58
N ARG A 97 -4.59 -7.32 -7.77
CA ARG A 97 -5.69 -8.24 -8.05
C ARG A 97 -5.27 -9.68 -7.78
N THR A 98 -6.04 -10.39 -6.98
CA THR A 98 -5.91 -11.84 -6.86
C THR A 98 -6.47 -12.54 -8.10
N MET A 99 -6.24 -13.85 -8.23
CA MET A 99 -6.71 -14.65 -9.37
C MET A 99 -8.24 -14.63 -9.57
N ASP A 100 -9.03 -14.41 -8.51
CA ASP A 100 -10.49 -14.33 -8.60
C ASP A 100 -11.00 -12.91 -8.95
N GLY A 101 -10.09 -11.95 -9.13
CA GLY A 101 -10.40 -10.56 -9.45
C GLY A 101 -10.58 -9.63 -8.25
N THR A 102 -10.55 -10.17 -7.02
CA THR A 102 -10.60 -9.37 -5.78
C THR A 102 -9.38 -8.46 -5.67
N LEU A 103 -9.61 -7.20 -5.35
CA LEU A 103 -8.54 -6.26 -5.05
C LEU A 103 -8.15 -6.41 -3.58
N ALA A 104 -6.93 -6.87 -3.30
CA ALA A 104 -6.49 -7.23 -1.96
C ALA A 104 -5.09 -6.71 -1.66
N GLY A 105 -4.73 -6.69 -0.37
CA GLY A 105 -3.40 -6.31 0.09
C GLY A 105 -3.44 -5.75 1.51
N PHE A 106 -2.76 -4.63 1.75
CA PHE A 106 -2.77 -3.97 3.06
C PHE A 106 -3.04 -2.47 2.99
N LYS A 107 -3.57 -1.94 4.09
CA LYS A 107 -3.72 -0.52 4.40
C LYS A 107 -2.78 -0.14 5.54
N THR A 108 -2.23 1.07 5.49
CA THR A 108 -1.56 1.72 6.63
C THR A 108 -1.75 3.24 6.56
N VAL A 109 -1.26 3.97 7.56
CA VAL A 109 -1.30 5.43 7.64
C VAL A 109 0.12 5.98 7.69
N LEU A 110 0.47 6.81 6.71
CA LEU A 110 1.71 7.57 6.71
C LEU A 110 1.49 8.86 7.47
N THR A 111 2.35 9.16 8.44
CA THR A 111 2.37 10.47 9.11
C THR A 111 3.60 11.24 8.66
N GLU A 112 3.40 12.35 7.94
CA GLU A 112 4.49 13.26 7.54
C GLU A 112 4.67 14.32 8.63
N THR A 113 5.89 14.38 9.20
CA THR A 113 6.31 15.39 10.20
C THR A 113 7.04 16.56 9.56
#